data_AF-A0A7J6V0T2-F1
#
_entry.id   AF-A0A7J6V0T2-F1
#
_cell.length_a   1.000
_cell.length_b   1.000
_cell.length_c   1.000
_cell.angle_alpha   90.00
_cell.angle_beta   90.00
_cell.angle_gamma   90.00
#
_symmetry.space_group_name_H-M   'P 1'
#
loop_
_entity.id
_entity.type
_entity.pdbx_description
1 polymer ?
#
loop_
_entity_poly.entity_id
_entity_poly.type
_entity_poly.pdbx_seq_one_letter_code
_entity_poly.pdbx_strand_id
1 'polypeptide(L)' 'MDVDSQPSMEETILVGDDLMMGPPSPIIPPEIASHVLENVELCDGILRNLFL' A
#
# COMPACT_ATOMS: atom_id res chain seq x y z
N MET A 1 -17.68 45.77 19.13
CA MET A 1 -16.60 45.11 18.37
C MET A 1 -16.51 43.72 18.96
N ASP A 2 -17.49 42.89 18.59
CA ASP A 2 -17.61 41.53 19.09
C ASP A 2 -16.78 40.63 18.20
N VAL A 3 -15.51 40.52 18.58
CA VAL A 3 -14.57 39.57 17.99
C VAL A 3 -14.84 38.24 18.67
N ASP A 4 -15.78 37.48 18.12
CA ASP A 4 -15.96 36.06 18.45
C ASP A 4 -14.61 35.37 18.28
N SER A 5 -13.95 35.15 19.41
CA SER A 5 -12.63 34.54 19.49
C SER A 5 -12.85 33.04 19.36
N GLN A 6 -13.10 32.57 18.13
CA GLN A 6 -13.08 31.15 17.85
C GLN A 6 -11.69 30.62 18.23
N PRO A 7 -11.57 29.57 19.06
CA PRO A 7 -10.27 28.97 19.32
C PRO A 7 -9.73 28.51 17.96
N SER A 8 -8.56 29.02 17.58
CA SER A 8 -7.84 28.53 16.42
C SER A 8 -7.56 27.05 16.67
N MET A 9 -8.36 26.18 16.06
CA MET A 9 -8.07 24.76 16.05
C MET A 9 -6.72 24.61 15.35
N GLU A 10 -5.69 24.27 16.10
CA GLU A 10 -4.43 23.82 15.51
C GLU A 10 -4.79 22.55 14.72
N GLU A 11 -4.93 22.68 13.40
CA GLU A 11 -5.07 21.55 12.49
C GLU A 11 -3.80 20.72 12.61
N THR A 12 -3.83 19.73 13.51
CA THR A 12 -2.77 18.73 13.61
C THR A 12 -2.94 17.81 12.42
N ILE A 13 -2.40 18.22 11.28
CA ILE A 13 -2.27 17.35 10.11
C ILE A 13 -1.34 16.22 10.55
N LEU A 14 -1.94 15.09 10.89
CA LEU A 14 -1.24 13.81 10.94
C LEU A 14 -0.75 13.57 9.50
N VAL A 15 0.48 14.02 9.22
CA VAL A 15 1.21 13.64 8.03
C VAL A 15 1.40 12.13 8.15
N GLY A 16 0.49 11.38 7.55
CA GLY A 16 0.48 9.94 7.56
C GLY A 16 1.66 9.40 6.76
N ASP A 17 2.85 9.42 7.34
CA ASP A 17 3.98 8.61 6.89
C ASP A 17 3.65 7.10 6.97
N ASP A 18 2.55 6.75 7.65
CA ASP A 18 2.15 5.38 7.98
C ASP A 18 0.71 5.04 7.51
N LEU A 19 0.32 5.40 6.28
CA LEU A 19 -0.99 5.00 5.73
C LEU A 19 -0.89 4.14 4.45
N MET A 20 0.31 3.77 4.04
CA MET A 20 0.54 2.97 2.82
C MET A 20 1.31 1.67 3.09
N MET A 21 1.54 1.31 4.35
CA MET A 21 2.01 -0.04 4.68
C MET A 21 0.79 -0.96 4.68
N GLY A 22 0.49 -1.49 3.50
CA GLY A 22 -0.41 -2.64 3.37
C GLY A 22 0.06 -3.79 4.27
N PRO A 23 -0.79 -4.79 4.52
CA PRO A 23 -0.39 -5.94 5.31
C PRO A 23 0.91 -6.55 4.76
N PRO A 24 1.77 -7.10 5.63
CA PRO A 24 2.99 -7.75 5.17
C PRO A 24 2.64 -8.84 4.15
N SER A 25 3.48 -8.98 3.13
CA SER A 25 3.29 -10.01 2.10
C SER A 25 3.13 -11.38 2.75
N PRO A 26 2.18 -12.21 2.29
CA PRO A 26 1.98 -13.54 2.84
C PRO A 26 3.25 -14.36 2.71
N ILE A 27 3.64 -15.04 3.79
CA ILE A 27 4.77 -15.97 3.79
C ILE A 27 4.32 -17.25 3.10
N ILE A 28 4.97 -17.60 2.00
CA ILE A 28 4.67 -18.81 1.24
C ILE A 28 5.45 -19.99 1.86
N PRO A 29 4.76 -21.07 2.30
CA PRO A 29 5.43 -22.28 2.76
C PRO A 29 6.32 -22.91 1.66
N PRO A 30 7.50 -23.46 2.00
CA PRO A 30 8.43 -24.04 1.03
C PRO A 30 7.81 -25.12 0.14
N GLU A 31 6.85 -25.89 0.67
CA GLU A 31 6.18 -27.00 -0.01
C GLU A 31 5.35 -26.55 -1.22
N ILE A 32 4.87 -25.31 -1.21
CA ILE A 32 4.05 -24.74 -2.29
C ILE A 32 4.75 -23.60 -3.04
N ALA A 33 5.97 -23.25 -2.65
CA ALA A 33 6.72 -22.14 -3.22
C ALA A 33 6.91 -22.28 -4.74
N SER A 34 7.24 -23.49 -5.22
CA SER A 34 7.40 -23.76 -6.65
C SER A 34 6.11 -23.51 -7.44
N HIS A 35 4.98 -23.98 -6.93
CA HIS A 35 3.67 -23.83 -7.59
C HIS A 35 3.20 -22.37 -7.61
N VAL A 36 3.46 -21.61 -6.54
CA VAL A 36 3.13 -20.18 -6.50
C VAL A 36 4.03 -19.38 -7.47
N LEU A 37 5.33 -19.68 -7.51
CA LEU A 37 6.29 -18.98 -8.37
C LEU A 37 6.10 -19.28 -9.87
N GLU A 38 5.72 -20.52 -10.23
CA GLU A 38 5.38 -20.89 -11.62
C GLU A 38 4.29 -19.99 -12.21
N ASN A 39 3.26 -19.65 -11.41
CA ASN A 39 2.18 -18.77 -11.84
C ASN A 39 2.60 -17.29 -11.91
N VAL A 40 3.60 -16.88 -11.13
CA VAL A 40 4.13 -15.50 -11.14
C VAL A 40 4.90 -15.22 -12.43
N GLU A 41 5.70 -16.18 -12.91
CA GLU A 41 6.42 -16.05 -14.18
C GLU A 41 5.47 -15.89 -15.38
N LEU A 42 4.37 -16.64 -15.39
CA LEU A 42 3.31 -16.50 -16.40
C LEU A 42 2.68 -15.09 -16.35
N CYS A 43 2.37 -14.60 -15.15
CA CYS A 43 1.80 -13.26 -14.97
C CYS A 43 2.78 -12.15 -15.40
N ASP A 44 4.08 -12.26 -15.07
CA ASP A 44 5.10 -11.28 -15.47
C ASP A 44 5.22 -11.23 -17.00
N GLY A 45 5.22 -12.37 -17.68
CA GLY A 45 5.22 -12.42 -19.15
C GLY A 45 4.01 -11.75 -19.78
N ILE A 46 2.81 -11.97 -19.23
CA ILE A 46 1.57 -11.33 -19.71
C ILE A 46 1.60 -9.83 -19.47
N LEU A 47 1.95 -9.40 -18.25
CA LEU A 47 1.99 -7.98 -17.89
C LEU A 47 3.05 -7.23 -18.70
N ARG A 48 4.24 -7.79 -18.92
CA ARG A 48 5.25 -7.18 -19.79
C ARG A 48 4.75 -6.98 -21.22
N ASN A 49 3.98 -7.91 -21.76
CA ASN A 49 3.38 -7.78 -23.09
C ASN A 49 2.25 -6.73 -23.15
N LEU A 50 1.64 -6.38 -22.02
CA LEU A 50 0.59 -5.35 -21.94
C LEU A 50 1.14 -3.92 -21.81
N PHE A 51 2.39 -3.76 -21.38
CA PHE A 51 3.01 -2.46 -21.08
C PHE A 51 4.20 -2.09 -22.00
N LEU A 52 4.50 -2.89 -23.02
CA LEU A 52 5.51 -2.62 -24.06
C LEU A 52 4.85 -2.35 -25.41
#